data_AF-A0A392U629-F1
#
_entry.id   AF-A0A392U629-F1
#
_cell.length_a   1.000
_cell.length_b   1.000
_cell.length_c   1.000
_cell.angle_alpha   90.00
_cell.angle_beta   90.00
_cell.angle_gamma   90.00
#
_symmetry.space_group_name_H-M   'P 1'
#
loop_
_entity.id
_entity.type
_entity.pdbx_description
1 polymer ?
#
loop_
_entity_poly.entity_id
_entity_poly.type
_entity_poly.pdbx_seq_one_letter_code
_entity_poly.pdbx_strand_id
1 'polypeptide(L)' 'MEKLTLIDEGKEVDFGVDKNGVVRYRGRVCVPDVPELKKMILEEGHRSGLSIHPGVTKMYQDLKKMFWWP' A
#
# COMPACT_ATOMS: atom_id res chain seq x y z
N MET A 1 16.68 12.31 23.93
CA MET A 1 15.86 11.07 23.93
C MET A 1 15.83 10.59 22.49
N GLU A 2 16.91 9.92 22.10
CA GLU A 2 17.24 9.62 20.71
C GLU A 2 17.12 8.13 20.49
N LYS A 3 16.21 7.72 19.59
CA LYS A 3 16.43 6.55 18.74
C LYS A 3 15.46 6.53 17.54
N LEU A 4 15.61 7.52 16.65
CA LEU A 4 15.24 7.36 15.24
C LEU A 4 16.41 6.68 14.54
N THR A 5 16.64 5.39 14.84
CA THR A 5 17.70 4.64 14.19
C THR A 5 17.24 4.09 12.86
N LEU A 6 17.88 4.64 11.82
CA LEU A 6 18.42 3.92 10.66
C LEU A 6 17.42 3.58 9.55
N ILE A 7 17.15 4.60 8.74
CA ILE A 7 17.22 4.41 7.29
C ILE A 7 18.73 4.32 6.99
N ASP A 8 19.29 3.11 7.01
CA ASP A 8 20.62 2.88 6.46
C ASP A 8 20.71 1.45 5.88
N GLU A 9 21.30 1.39 4.68
CA GLU A 9 21.78 0.20 3.99
C GLU A 9 20.77 -0.89 3.57
N GLY A 10 20.01 -0.64 2.49
CA GLY A 10 19.78 -1.62 1.40
C GLY A 10 19.22 -3.02 1.69
N LYS A 11 18.86 -3.34 2.93
CA LYS A 11 18.21 -4.58 3.35
C LYS A 11 16.77 -4.23 3.68
N GLU A 12 15.96 -4.17 2.65
CA GLU A 12 14.51 -4.09 2.80
C GLU A 12 14.06 -5.35 3.55
N VAL A 13 13.77 -5.21 4.85
CA VAL A 13 13.06 -6.26 5.58
C VAL A 13 11.72 -6.45 4.89
N ASP A 14 11.42 -7.71 4.53
CA ASP A 14 10.23 -8.03 3.74
C ASP A 14 8.98 -7.45 4.40
N PHE A 15 8.86 -7.52 5.74
CA PHE A 15 7.78 -6.91 6.52
C PHE A 15 8.30 -5.91 7.56
N GLY A 16 7.53 -4.84 7.79
CA GLY A 16 7.75 -3.87 8.87
C GLY A 16 6.46 -3.21 9.34
N VAL A 17 6.48 -2.58 10.51
CA VAL A 17 5.36 -1.80 11.05
C VAL A 17 5.80 -0.34 11.17
N ASP A 18 5.01 0.58 10.61
CA ASP A 18 5.32 2.01 10.70
C ASP A 18 4.84 2.65 12.02
N LYS A 19 5.16 3.93 12.22
CA LYS A 19 4.80 4.70 13.43
C LYS A 19 3.29 4.77 13.72
N ASN A 20 2.46 4.50 12.71
CA ASN A 20 1.00 4.50 12.83
C ASN A 20 0.45 3.09 13.08
N GLY A 21 1.31 2.08 13.26
CA GLY A 21 0.90 0.69 13.44
C GLY A 21 0.54 -0.02 12.13
N VAL A 22 0.85 0.57 10.96
CA VAL A 22 0.51 -0.03 9.66
C VAL A 22 1.58 -1.02 9.25
N VAL A 23 1.16 -2.25 8.95
CA VAL A 23 2.03 -3.30 8.39
C VAL A 23 2.34 -2.98 6.93
N ARG A 24 3.63 -3.04 6.57
CA ARG A 24 4.12 -2.82 5.21
C ARG A 24 4.96 -3.99 4.73
N TYR A 25 4.74 -4.40 3.48
CA TYR A 25 5.58 -5.36 2.77
C TYR A 25 6.34 -4.67 1.64
N ARG A 26 7.66 -4.62 1.75
CA ARG A 26 8.53 -3.89 0.80
C ARG A 26 8.03 -2.47 0.48
N GLY A 27 7.82 -1.68 1.53
CA GLY A 27 7.29 -0.32 1.47
C GLY A 27 5.78 -0.18 1.20
N ARG A 28 5.10 -1.24 0.73
CA ARG A 28 3.67 -1.23 0.38
C ARG A 28 2.79 -1.56 1.58
N VAL A 29 1.64 -0.91 1.70
CA VAL A 29 0.67 -1.18 2.77
C VAL A 29 0.07 -2.57 2.59
N CYS A 30 0.19 -3.41 3.61
CA CYS A 30 -0.42 -4.74 3.62
C CYS A 30 -1.94 -4.62 3.79
N VAL A 31 -2.69 -5.16 2.85
CA VAL A 31 -4.15 -5.26 2.92
C VAL A 31 -4.49 -6.67 3.40
N PRO A 32 -5.21 -6.82 4.53
CA PRO A 32 -5.74 -8.10 4.99
C PRO A 32 -6.54 -8.82 3.91
N ASP A 33 -6.62 -10.16 4.00
CA ASP A 33 -7.46 -10.96 3.11
C ASP A 33 -8.93 -10.87 3.48
N VAL A 34 -9.48 -9.66 3.35
CA VAL A 34 -10.87 -9.31 3.61
C VAL A 34 -11.45 -8.78 2.29
N PRO A 35 -12.33 -9.54 1.61
CA PRO A 35 -12.88 -9.17 0.31
C PRO A 35 -13.53 -7.78 0.28
N GLU A 36 -14.23 -7.42 1.35
CA GLU A 36 -14.91 -6.13 1.51
C GLU A 36 -13.90 -4.98 1.52
N LEU A 37 -12.78 -5.14 2.21
CA LEU A 37 -11.73 -4.12 2.27
C LEU A 37 -11.06 -3.93 0.91
N LYS A 38 -10.76 -5.03 0.21
CA LYS A 38 -10.22 -5.00 -1.16
C LYS A 38 -11.19 -4.30 -2.10
N LYS A 39 -12.50 -4.58 -1.99
CA LYS A 39 -13.55 -3.93 -2.77
C LYS A 39 -13.61 -2.42 -2.50
N MET A 40 -13.60 -1.99 -1.24
CA MET A 40 -13.63 -0.56 -0.89
C MET A 40 -12.42 0.19 -1.48
N ILE A 41 -11.22 -0.39 -1.43
CA ILE A 41 -10.01 0.23 -2.01
C ILE A 41 -10.16 0.41 -3.53
N LEU A 42 -10.68 -0.60 -4.23
CA LEU A 42 -10.90 -0.54 -5.68
C LEU A 42 -11.98 0.47 -6.05
N GLU A 43 -13.10 0.49 -5.33
CA GLU A 43 -14.19 1.45 -5.54
C GLU A 43 -13.73 2.89 -5.31
N GLU A 44 -12.94 3.13 -4.27
CA GLU A 44 -12.40 4.46 -3.98
C GLU A 44 -11.39 4.89 -5.05
N GLY A 45 -10.51 4.00 -5.49
CA GLY A 45 -9.60 4.26 -6.60
C GLY A 45 -10.33 4.60 -7.91
N HIS A 46 -11.45 3.93 -8.18
CA HIS A 46 -12.23 4.16 -9.40
C HIS A 46 -13.02 5.48 -9.36
N ARG A 47 -13.58 5.82 -8.20
CA ARG A 47 -14.38 7.05 -8.01
C ARG A 47 -13.55 8.30 -7.79
N SER A 48 -12.27 8.17 -7.48
CA SER A 48 -11.38 9.32 -7.26
C SER A 48 -11.36 10.24 -8.48
N GLY A 49 -11.65 11.52 -8.28
CA GLY A 49 -11.62 12.55 -9.34
C GLY A 49 -10.22 12.79 -9.93
N LEU A 50 -9.18 12.17 -9.37
CA LEU A 50 -7.81 12.13 -9.90
C LEU A 50 -7.64 11.10 -11.04
N SER A 51 -8.68 10.32 -11.30
CA SER A 51 -8.74 9.34 -12.37
C SER A 51 -9.01 10.03 -13.71
N ILE A 52 -7.94 10.38 -14.45
CA ILE A 52 -8.02 10.75 -15.87
C ILE A 52 -8.33 9.48 -16.66
N HIS A 53 -9.59 9.05 -16.61
CA HIS A 53 -10.14 7.75 -17.04
C HIS A 53 -9.11 6.71 -17.52
N PRO A 54 -8.22 6.22 -16.62
CA PRO A 54 -7.45 5.04 -16.90
C PRO A 54 -8.41 3.86 -16.86
N GLY A 55 -8.34 2.96 -17.84
CA GLY A 55 -9.07 1.70 -17.74
C GLY A 55 -8.77 0.96 -16.43
N VAL A 56 -9.69 0.11 -15.98
CA VAL A 56 -9.61 -0.64 -14.71
C VAL A 56 -8.25 -1.31 -14.48
N THR A 57 -7.61 -1.79 -15.54
CA THR A 57 -6.27 -2.39 -15.51
C THR A 57 -5.19 -1.43 -15.01
N LYS A 58 -5.18 -0.19 -15.50
CA LYS A 58 -4.17 0.81 -15.13
C LYS A 58 -4.38 1.28 -13.68
N MET A 59 -5.62 1.50 -13.28
CA MET A 59 -5.95 1.79 -11.88
C MET A 59 -5.47 0.68 -10.94
N TYR A 60 -5.73 -0.58 -11.29
CA TYR A 60 -5.27 -1.72 -10.49
C TYR A 60 -3.74 -1.79 -10.38
N GLN A 61 -3.03 -1.55 -11.49
CA GLN A 61 -1.56 -1.49 -11.50
C GLN A 61 -1.02 -0.36 -10.62
N ASP A 62 -1.66 0.81 -10.62
CA ASP A 62 -1.27 1.93 -9.77
C ASP A 62 -1.53 1.66 -8.29
N LEU A 63 -2.66 1.05 -7.94
CA LEU A 63 -2.94 0.60 -6.57
C LEU A 63 -1.91 -0.42 -6.08
N LYS A 64 -1.48 -1.36 -6.94
CA LYS A 64 -0.44 -2.36 -6.59
C LYS A 64 0.95 -1.76 -6.30
N LYS A 65 1.21 -0.51 -6.67
CA LYS A 65 2.44 0.20 -6.28
C LYS A 65 2.40 0.65 -4.82
N MET A 66 1.21 0.89 -4.27
CA MET A 66 1.01 1.37 -2.90
C MET A 66 0.58 0.26 -1.93
N PHE A 67 -0.17 -0.72 -2.42
CA PHE A 67 -0.75 -1.79 -1.63
C PHE A 67 -0.16 -3.15 -1.99
N TRP A 68 -0.08 -4.02 -0.99
CA TRP A 68 0.27 -5.42 -1.16
C TRP A 68 -0.83 -6.28 -0.53
N TRP A 69 -1.24 -7.31 -1.26
CA TRP A 69 -2.10 -8.39 -0.78
C TRP A 69 -1.62 -9.70 -1.43
N PRO A 70 -1.77 -10.85 -0.75
CA PRO A 70 -1.47 -12.16 -1.30
C PRO A 70 -2.37 -12.53 -2.49
#